data_AF-A0A6G7XBE5-F1
#
_entry.id   AF-A0A6G7XBE5-F1
#
_cell.length_a   1.000
_cell.length_b   1.000
_cell.length_c   1.000
_cell.angle_alpha   90.00
_cell.angle_beta   90.00
_cell.angle_gamma   90.00
#
_symmetry.space_group_name_H-M   'P 1'
#
loop_
_entity.id
_entity.type
_entity.pdbx_description
1 polymer ?
#
loop_
_entity_poly.entity_id
_entity_poly.type
_entity_poly.pdbx_seq_one_letter_code
_entity_poly.pdbx_strand_id
1 'polypeptide(L)'
;MATMMIHYESPASDPFKVPRPHRVQIEGTKVGKPEGGEIGTVTTLLGFCPAVTPDPDNWQVADALEVAKYPEHYVGWFAQFIDDEGKMFGYDNPISRVEVTA
;
A
#
# COMPACT_ATOMS: atom_id res chain seq x y z
N MET A 1 15.94 -0.70 11.33
CA MET A 1 15.02 -1.36 10.38
C MET A 1 13.63 -0.92 10.80
N ALA A 2 12.66 -0.79 9.91
CA ALA A 2 11.28 -0.53 10.29
C ALA A 2 10.34 -1.41 9.47
N THR A 3 9.14 -1.63 9.98
CA THR A 3 8.05 -2.31 9.28
C THR A 3 6.90 -1.34 9.15
N MET A 4 6.43 -1.13 7.92
CA MET A 4 5.23 -0.38 7.60
C MET A 4 4.10 -1.36 7.28
N MET A 5 2.98 -1.23 7.98
CA MET A 5 1.75 -1.98 7.74
C MET A 5 0.73 -1.04 7.10
N ILE A 6 0.25 -1.38 5.92
CA ILE A 6 -0.78 -0.62 5.18
C ILE A 6 -2.09 -1.39 5.30
N HIS A 7 -3.05 -0.81 6.01
CA HIS A 7 -4.36 -1.41 6.25
C HIS A 7 -5.40 -0.82 5.30
N TYR A 8 -6.31 -1.69 4.87
CA TYR A 8 -7.46 -1.35 4.03
C TYR A 8 -8.72 -1.80 4.76
N GLU A 9 -9.86 -1.19 4.44
CA GLU A 9 -11.13 -1.77 4.83
C GLU A 9 -11.35 -3.09 4.08
N SER A 10 -11.82 -4.10 4.79
CA SER A 10 -12.19 -5.37 4.18
C SER A 10 -13.38 -5.12 3.24
N PRO A 11 -13.37 -5.65 1.99
CA PRO A 11 -14.47 -5.47 1.05
C PRO A 11 -15.80 -5.89 1.67
N ALA A 12 -16.90 -5.21 1.33
CA ALA A 12 -18.23 -5.56 1.83
C ALA A 12 -18.65 -7.01 1.49
N SER A 13 -18.06 -7.57 0.44
CA SER A 13 -18.24 -8.96 -0.01
C SER A 13 -17.40 -9.99 0.76
N ASP A 14 -16.43 -9.58 1.59
CA ASP A 14 -15.63 -10.51 2.39
C ASP A 14 -16.50 -11.08 3.54
N PRO A 15 -16.81 -12.39 3.54
CA PRO A 15 -17.67 -13.00 4.56
C PRO A 15 -17.06 -12.99 5.96
N PHE A 16 -15.73 -12.85 6.07
CA PHE A 16 -15.03 -12.85 7.36
C PHE A 16 -14.76 -11.43 7.87
N LYS A 17 -14.90 -10.41 7.02
CA LYS A 17 -14.61 -9.00 7.34
C LYS A 17 -13.23 -8.81 7.98
N VAL A 18 -12.25 -9.64 7.60
CA VAL A 18 -10.91 -9.61 8.17
C VAL A 18 -10.03 -8.71 7.32
N PRO A 19 -9.47 -7.61 7.87
CA PRO A 19 -8.52 -6.79 7.15
C PRO A 19 -7.26 -7.60 6.81
N ARG A 20 -6.83 -7.60 5.55
CA ARG A 20 -5.57 -8.21 5.09
C ARG A 20 -4.58 -7.10 4.70
N PRO A 21 -3.79 -6.58 5.66
CA PRO A 21 -2.87 -5.49 5.37
C PRO A 21 -1.70 -5.96 4.51
N HIS A 22 -1.04 -4.99 3.86
CA HIS A 22 0.31 -5.22 3.31
C HIS A 22 1.34 -4.87 4.37
N ARG A 23 2.39 -5.67 4.41
CA ARG A 23 3.58 -5.45 5.22
C ARG A 23 4.73 -5.08 4.30
N VAL A 24 5.46 -4.02 4.65
CA VAL A 24 6.61 -3.55 3.88
C VAL A 24 7.77 -3.29 4.84
N GLN A 25 8.93 -3.90 4.57
CA GLN A 25 10.14 -3.63 5.34
C GLN A 25 10.83 -2.37 4.81
N ILE A 26 11.34 -1.55 5.73
CA ILE A 26 12.06 -0.32 5.42
C ILE A 26 13.46 -0.42 6.03
N GLU A 27 14.47 -0.32 5.16
CA GLU A 27 15.88 -0.40 5.52
C GLU A 27 16.61 0.87 5.07
N GLY A 28 16.74 1.84 5.98
CA GLY A 28 17.31 3.13 5.67
C GLY A 28 16.45 3.89 4.66
N THR A 29 16.97 4.08 3.45
CA THR A 29 16.26 4.71 2.32
C THR A 29 15.72 3.70 1.31
N LYS A 30 15.63 2.43 1.68
CA LYS A 30 15.15 1.35 0.80
C LYS A 30 13.84 0.80 1.32
N VAL A 31 12.92 0.56 0.38
CA VAL A 31 11.62 -0.06 0.61
C VAL A 31 11.71 -1.48 0.07
N GLY A 32 11.46 -2.45 0.93
CA GLY A 32 11.51 -3.87 0.61
C GLY A 32 10.28 -4.33 -0.18
N LYS A 33 10.32 -5.60 -0.58
CA LYS A 33 9.17 -6.26 -1.23
C LYS A 33 7.96 -6.26 -0.28
N PRO A 34 6.77 -5.84 -0.75
CA PRO A 34 5.54 -5.99 0.04
C PRO A 34 5.14 -7.46 0.20
N GLU A 35 4.59 -7.78 1.36
CA GLU A 35 4.02 -9.09 1.70
C GLU A 35 2.58 -8.93 2.17
N GLY A 36 1.75 -9.97 2.03
CA GLY A 36 0.35 -9.93 2.45
C GLY A 36 -0.57 -9.30 1.40
N GLY A 37 -1.67 -8.69 1.85
CA GLY A 37 -2.74 -8.23 0.96
C GLY A 37 -3.78 -9.30 0.64
N GLU A 38 -4.84 -8.90 -0.06
CA GLU A 38 -5.94 -9.77 -0.52
C GLU A 38 -5.79 -10.16 -2.00
N ILE A 39 -5.17 -9.29 -2.80
CA ILE A 39 -5.04 -9.42 -4.25
C ILE A 39 -3.65 -9.95 -4.60
N GLY A 40 -3.54 -11.28 -4.67
CA GLY A 40 -2.44 -11.98 -5.35
C GLY A 40 -1.03 -11.69 -4.84
N THR A 41 -0.04 -12.09 -5.64
CA THR A 41 1.38 -11.85 -5.34
C THR A 41 1.74 -10.41 -5.66
N VAL A 42 2.31 -9.70 -4.69
CA VAL A 42 2.87 -8.35 -4.89
C VAL A 42 4.39 -8.42 -5.00
N THR A 43 4.98 -7.73 -5.96
CA THR A 43 6.44 -7.60 -6.11
C THR A 43 6.96 -6.24 -5.66
N THR A 44 6.23 -5.17 -5.92
CA THR A 44 6.72 -3.79 -5.69
C THR A 44 5.59 -2.89 -5.17
N LEU A 45 5.89 -2.05 -4.18
CA LEU A 45 5.07 -0.89 -3.81
C LEU A 45 5.57 0.32 -4.60
N LEU A 46 4.74 0.85 -5.50
CA LEU A 46 5.07 2.02 -6.32
C LEU A 46 4.91 3.32 -5.53
N GLY A 47 3.95 3.35 -4.61
CA GLY A 47 3.67 4.48 -3.73
C GLY A 47 2.17 4.65 -3.50
N PHE A 48 1.76 5.88 -3.20
CA PHE A 48 0.42 6.18 -2.73
C PHE A 48 -0.19 7.32 -3.56
N CYS A 49 -1.44 7.14 -4.00
CA CYS A 49 -2.17 8.10 -4.83
C CYS A 49 -3.48 8.56 -4.15
N PRO A 50 -3.92 9.82 -4.32
CA PRO A 50 -5.15 10.32 -3.72
C PRO A 50 -6.43 9.81 -4.41
N ALA A 51 -6.31 9.15 -5.56
CA ALA A 51 -7.42 8.58 -6.33
C ALA A 51 -7.08 7.19 -6.86
N VAL A 52 -8.11 6.40 -7.15
CA VAL A 52 -8.02 5.08 -7.81
C VAL A 52 -7.66 5.29 -9.29
N THR A 53 -6.40 5.59 -9.58
CA THR A 53 -5.90 5.65 -10.96
C THR A 53 -4.72 4.70 -11.11
N PRO A 54 -4.70 3.83 -12.14
CA PRO A 54 -3.55 3.01 -12.45
C PRO A 54 -2.53 3.72 -13.38
N ASP A 55 -2.73 5.01 -13.70
CA ASP A 55 -1.93 5.75 -14.69
C ASP A 55 -0.74 6.50 -14.06
N PRO A 56 0.51 6.03 -14.27
CA PRO A 56 1.72 6.62 -13.69
C PRO A 56 1.97 8.08 -14.07
N ASP A 57 1.51 8.48 -15.25
CA ASP A 57 1.77 9.82 -15.80
C ASP A 57 0.89 10.90 -15.14
N ASN A 58 -0.18 10.49 -14.46
CA ASN A 58 -1.11 11.36 -13.75
C ASN A 58 -0.99 11.29 -12.23
N TRP A 59 0.01 10.57 -11.70
CA TRP A 59 0.12 10.35 -10.27
C TRP A 59 0.89 11.46 -9.54
N GLN A 60 0.23 12.09 -8.59
CA GLN A 60 0.93 12.65 -7.42
C GLN A 60 1.22 11.49 -6.47
N VAL A 61 2.32 10.76 -6.72
CA VAL A 61 2.74 9.63 -5.88
C VAL A 61 3.50 10.17 -4.67
N ALA A 62 3.01 9.88 -3.47
CA ALA A 62 3.85 9.96 -2.29
C ALA A 62 4.71 8.71 -2.19
N ASP A 63 6.01 8.90 -1.99
CA ASP A 63 6.93 7.78 -1.84
C ASP A 63 6.72 7.08 -0.48
N ALA A 64 7.02 5.78 -0.42
CA ALA A 64 6.77 5.00 0.79
C ALA A 64 7.60 5.42 2.01
N LEU A 65 8.74 6.11 1.83
CA LEU A 65 9.53 6.66 2.94
C LEU A 65 8.91 7.95 3.48
N GLU A 66 8.28 8.76 2.62
CA GLU A 66 7.48 9.91 3.01
C GLU A 66 6.25 9.48 3.79
N VAL A 67 5.52 8.47 3.28
CA VAL A 67 4.39 7.87 4.00
C VAL A 67 4.82 7.30 5.34
N ALA A 68 5.97 6.64 5.41
CA ALA A 68 6.47 6.13 6.69
C ALA A 68 6.80 7.22 7.72
N LYS A 69 7.09 8.46 7.28
CA LYS A 69 7.34 9.61 8.18
C LYS A 69 6.06 10.28 8.64
N TYR A 70 5.01 10.29 7.81
CA TYR A 70 3.75 10.97 8.07
C TYR A 70 2.54 10.06 7.75
N PRO A 71 2.43 8.88 8.37
CA PRO A 71 1.47 7.84 7.99
C PRO A 71 0.01 8.31 8.00
N GLU A 72 -0.35 9.19 8.92
CA GLU A 72 -1.69 9.76 9.09
C GLU A 72 -2.14 10.64 7.93
N HIS A 73 -1.22 11.27 7.19
CA HIS A 73 -1.56 12.15 6.06
C HIS A 73 -2.10 11.38 4.84
N TYR A 74 -1.82 10.07 4.78
CA TYR A 74 -2.16 9.22 3.64
C TYR A 74 -3.31 8.25 3.93
N VAL A 75 -3.97 8.40 5.08
CA VAL A 75 -5.28 7.74 5.30
C VAL A 75 -6.29 8.32 4.30
N GLY A 76 -7.07 7.45 3.65
CA GLY A 76 -7.95 7.83 2.56
C GLY A 76 -7.33 7.75 1.16
N TRP A 77 -6.00 7.59 1.06
CA TRP A 77 -5.30 7.39 -0.21
C TRP A 77 -5.31 5.93 -0.64
N PHE A 78 -4.79 5.64 -1.83
CA PHE A 78 -4.75 4.31 -2.44
C PHE A 78 -3.32 3.91 -2.74
N ALA A 79 -2.85 2.81 -2.15
CA ALA A 79 -1.54 2.26 -2.47
C ALA A 79 -1.55 1.59 -3.85
N GLN A 80 -0.47 1.78 -4.60
CA GLN A 80 -0.27 1.22 -5.93
C GLN A 80 0.88 0.21 -5.93
N PHE A 81 0.68 -0.90 -6.63
CA PHE A 81 1.56 -2.06 -6.62
C PHE A 81 1.88 -2.55 -8.03
N ILE A 82 2.94 -3.34 -8.14
CA ILE A 82 3.21 -4.21 -9.29
C ILE A 82 3.09 -5.66 -8.83
N ASP A 83 2.40 -6.51 -9.60
CA ASP A 83 2.35 -7.96 -9.39
C ASP A 83 3.59 -8.69 -9.97
N ASP A 84 3.57 -10.02 -10.03
CA ASP A 84 4.64 -10.84 -10.59
C ASP A 84 4.66 -10.89 -12.13
N GLU A 85 3.55 -10.53 -12.77
CA GLU A 85 3.44 -10.38 -14.23
C GLU A 85 3.88 -8.99 -14.71
N GLY A 86 4.23 -8.09 -13.79
CA GLY A 86 4.65 -6.72 -14.09
C GLY A 86 3.48 -5.76 -14.33
N LYS A 87 2.26 -6.16 -13.99
CA LYS A 87 1.06 -5.34 -14.14
C LYS A 87 0.85 -4.47 -12.92
N MET A 88 0.52 -3.22 -13.16
CA MET A 88 0.18 -2.25 -12.12
C MET A 88 -1.25 -2.44 -11.65
N PHE A 89 -1.45 -2.38 -10.34
CA PHE A 89 -2.78 -2.41 -9.75
C PHE A 89 -2.82 -1.69 -8.40
N GLY A 90 -4.02 -1.33 -7.98
CA GLY A 90 -4.31 -0.80 -6.65
C GLY A 90 -5.60 -1.43 -6.13
N TYR A 91 -5.91 -1.17 -4.87
CA TYR A 91 -7.17 -1.59 -4.26
C TYR A 91 -8.24 -0.53 -4.53
N ASP A 92 -9.49 -0.97 -4.70
CA ASP A 92 -10.63 -0.06 -4.83
C ASP A 92 -10.98 0.62 -3.50
N ASN A 93 -10.56 0.03 -2.38
CA ASN A 93 -10.75 0.58 -1.04
C ASN A 93 -9.56 1.46 -0.66
N PRO A 94 -9.82 2.64 -0.08
CA PRO A 94 -8.77 3.49 0.43
C PRO A 94 -8.10 2.86 1.65
N ILE A 95 -6.90 3.35 1.95
CA ILE A 95 -6.13 3.02 3.13
C ILE A 95 -6.89 3.52 4.36
N SER A 96 -7.19 2.60 5.27
CA SER A 96 -7.85 2.93 6.53
C SER A 96 -6.86 3.35 7.61
N ARG A 97 -5.63 2.84 7.56
CA ARG A 97 -4.59 3.10 8.54
C ARG A 97 -3.21 2.70 8.02
N VAL A 98 -2.18 3.45 8.38
CA VAL A 98 -0.78 3.03 8.22
C VAL A 98 -0.12 2.96 9.60
N GLU A 99 0.51 1.83 9.93
CA GLU A 99 1.29 1.68 11.15
C GLU A 99 2.77 1.52 10.80
N VAL A 100 3.65 2.23 11.51
CA VAL A 100 5.10 2.11 11.31
C VAL A 100 5.75 1.76 12.64
N THR A 101 6.45 0.62 12.68
CA THR A 101 7.16 0.12 13.86
C THR A 101 8.64 -0.02 13.55
N ALA A 102 9.51 0.48 14.44
CA ALA A 102 10.97 0.36 14.33
C ALA A 102 11.51 -0.96 14.91
#